data_AF-A0A5K1B2T9-F1
#
_entry.id   AF-A0A5K1B2T9-F1
#
_cell.length_a   1.000
_cell.length_b   1.000
_cell.length_c   1.000
_cell.angle_alpha   90.00
_cell.angle_beta   90.00
_cell.angle_gamma   90.00
#
_symmetry.space_group_name_H-M   'P 1'
#
loop_
_entity.id
_entity.type
_entity.pdbx_description
1 polymer ?
#
loop_
_entity_poly.entity_id
_entity_poly.type
_entity_poly.pdbx_seq_one_letter_code
_entity_poly.pdbx_strand_id
1 'polypeptide(L)' 'MAPKFAEDTVTLWRVRRTILQMLRDRHYNVDDSELKMNLNEFADRFGQSVNRDDLIIKAPKTDDRNDH' A
#
# COMPACT_ATOMS: atom_id res chain seq x y z
N MET A 1 -25.97 2.33 -0.98
CA MET A 1 -25.60 0.95 -1.39
C MET A 1 -24.14 0.78 -1.05
N ALA A 2 -23.79 -0.03 -0.05
CA ALA A 2 -22.38 -0.22 0.31
C ALA A 2 -21.70 -1.07 -0.78
N PRO A 3 -20.51 -0.68 -1.26
CA PRO A 3 -19.78 -1.47 -2.24
C PRO A 3 -19.50 -2.87 -1.67
N LYS A 4 -19.85 -3.91 -2.43
CA LYS A 4 -19.48 -5.29 -2.12
C LYS A 4 -18.04 -5.50 -2.61
N PHE A 5 -17.10 -5.57 -1.69
CA PHE A 5 -15.72 -5.98 -1.99
C PHE A 5 -15.61 -7.49 -1.91
N ALA A 6 -14.72 -8.07 -2.72
CA ALA A 6 -14.30 -9.45 -2.50
C ALA A 6 -13.64 -9.57 -1.12
N GLU A 7 -13.84 -10.70 -0.43
CA GLU A 7 -13.27 -10.96 0.90
C GLU A 7 -11.74 -10.83 0.90
N ASP A 8 -11.10 -11.25 -0.19
CA ASP A 8 -9.66 -11.11 -0.41
C ASP A 8 -9.18 -9.65 -0.51
N THR A 9 -10.00 -8.75 -1.06
CA THR A 9 -9.63 -7.34 -1.24
C THR A 9 -9.35 -6.64 0.08
N VAL A 10 -10.18 -6.90 1.10
CA VAL A 10 -10.00 -6.33 2.45
C VAL A 10 -8.71 -6.85 3.09
N THR A 11 -8.44 -8.15 2.91
CA THR A 11 -7.23 -8.80 3.44
C THR A 11 -5.98 -8.24 2.77
N LEU A 12 -5.98 -8.13 1.44
CA LEU A 12 -4.87 -7.57 0.65
C LEU A 12 -4.60 -6.11 1.01
N TRP A 13 -5.64 -5.30 1.21
CA TRP A 13 -5.50 -3.92 1.68
C TRP A 13 -4.78 -3.84 3.03
N ARG A 14 -5.18 -4.67 4.02
CA ARG A 14 -4.52 -4.71 5.33
C ARG A 14 -3.07 -5.16 5.23
N VAL A 15 -2.80 -6.23 4.47
CA VAL A 15 -1.44 -6.76 4.28
C VAL A 15 -0.55 -5.70 3.62
N ARG A 16 -1.02 -5.04 2.55
CA ARG A 16 -0.27 -3.97 1.88
C ARG A 16 0.07 -2.85 2.86
N ARG A 17 -0.88 -2.40 3.68
CA ARG A 17 -0.65 -1.35 4.68
C ARG A 17 0.44 -1.74 5.68
N THR A 18 0.40 -2.97 6.20
CA THR A 18 1.44 -3.48 7.10
C THR A 18 2.81 -3.51 6.43
N ILE A 19 2.90 -3.96 5.17
CA ILE A 19 4.16 -3.99 4.42
C ILE A 19 4.71 -2.57 4.22
N LEU A 20 3.86 -1.59 3.85
CA LEU A 20 4.25 -0.20 3.71
C LEU A 20 4.75 0.40 5.04
N GLN A 21 4.12 0.05 6.17
CA GLN A 21 4.61 0.44 7.50
C GLN A 21 5.99 -0.17 7.80
N MET A 22 6.18 -1.45 7.47
CA MET A 22 7.49 -2.12 7.63
C MET A 22 8.58 -1.52 6.73
N LEU A 23 8.22 -1.11 5.51
CA LEU A 23 9.16 -0.44 4.61
C LEU A 23 9.58 0.92 5.18
N ARG A 24 8.62 1.72 5.68
CA ARG A 24 8.92 2.99 6.35
C ARG A 24 9.85 2.81 7.56
N ASP A 25 9.54 1.82 8.41
CA ASP A 25 10.35 1.48 9.58
C ASP A 25 11.79 1.08 9.20
N ARG A 26 11.98 0.47 8.03
CA ARG A 26 13.30 0.11 7.47
C ARG A 26 13.98 1.21 6.66
N HIS A 27 13.55 2.46 6.81
CA HIS A 27 14.09 3.62 6.09
C HIS A 27 13.92 3.55 4.56
N TYR A 28 12.84 2.94 4.07
CA TYR A 28 12.40 3.13 2.70
C TYR A 28 11.49 4.35 2.61
N ASN A 29 11.55 5.04 1.47
CA ASN A 29 10.68 6.17 1.22
C ASN A 29 9.26 5.67 0.90
N VAL A 30 8.34 5.90 1.84
CA VAL A 30 6.94 5.50 1.74
C VAL A 30 6.08 6.72 2.00
N ASP A 31 5.20 7.03 1.07
CA ASP A 31 4.31 8.17 1.16
C ASP A 31 3.20 7.96 2.23
N ASP A 32 2.91 8.99 3.01
CA ASP A 32 1.88 8.94 4.05
C ASP A 32 0.46 8.76 3.47
N SER A 33 0.21 9.18 2.23
CA SER A 33 -1.06 8.95 1.53
C SER A 33 -1.26 7.47 1.22
N GLU A 34 -0.22 6.75 0.79
CA GLU A 34 -0.28 5.28 0.60
C GLU A 34 -0.63 4.56 1.91
N LEU A 35 -0.10 5.04 3.05
CA LEU A 35 -0.35 4.47 4.38
C LEU A 35 -1.76 4.77 4.94
N LYS A 36 -2.34 5.90 4.54
CA LYS A 36 -3.66 6.38 4.96
C LYS A 36 -4.75 6.08 3.93
N MET A 37 -4.41 5.39 2.84
CA MET A 37 -5.35 4.98 1.80
C MET A 37 -6.48 4.12 2.38
N ASN A 38 -7.71 4.56 2.16
CA ASN A 38 -8.91 3.85 2.59
C ASN A 38 -9.25 2.69 1.63
N LEU A 39 -10.09 1.75 2.09
CA LEU A 39 -10.48 0.59 1.28
C LEU A 39 -11.18 0.95 -0.04
N ASN A 40 -11.99 2.02 -0.06
CA ASN A 40 -12.64 2.50 -1.29
C ASN A 40 -11.61 2.97 -2.32
N GLU A 41 -10.64 3.80 -1.90
CA GLU A 41 -9.55 4.29 -2.76
C GLU A 41 -8.68 3.14 -3.28
N PHE A 42 -8.44 2.15 -2.42
CA PHE A 42 -7.73 0.94 -2.80
C PHE A 42 -8.48 0.16 -3.88
N ALA A 43 -9.79 -0.02 -3.73
CA ALA A 43 -10.61 -0.71 -4.71
C ALA A 43 -10.84 0.10 -6.00
N ASP A 44 -10.80 1.43 -5.94
CA ASP A 44 -10.84 2.29 -7.12
C ASP A 44 -9.55 2.13 -7.94
N ARG A 45 -8.39 2.10 -7.26
CA ARG A 45 -7.09 1.98 -7.92
C ARG A 45 -6.78 0.58 -8.45
N PHE A 46 -7.09 -0.46 -7.67
CA PHE A 46 -6.71 -1.85 -7.96
C PHE A 46 -7.90 -2.71 -8.43
N GLY A 47 -9.10 -2.13 -8.50
CA GLY A 47 -10.34 -2.83 -8.80
C GLY A 47 -10.99 -3.51 -7.59
N GLN A 48 -12.26 -3.91 -7.76
CA GLN A 48 -13.01 -4.61 -6.71
C GLN A 48 -12.51 -6.05 -6.45
N SER A 49 -11.87 -6.65 -7.45
CA SER A 49 -11.21 -7.96 -7.40
C SER A 49 -9.72 -7.79 -7.68
N VAL A 50 -8.95 -7.56 -6.62
CA VAL A 50 -7.53 -7.21 -6.73
C VAL A 50 -6.68 -8.41 -7.12
N ASN A 51 -5.88 -8.27 -8.16
CA ASN A 51 -4.86 -9.25 -8.53
C ASN A 51 -3.57 -8.98 -7.74
N ARG A 52 -2.95 -10.03 -7.19
CA ARG A 52 -1.72 -9.91 -6.39
C ARG A 52 -0.54 -9.38 -7.21
N ASP A 53 -0.51 -9.67 -8.51
CA ASP A 53 0.53 -9.20 -9.42
C ASP A 53 0.52 -7.67 -9.59
N ASP A 54 -0.65 -7.04 -9.40
CA ASP A 54 -0.80 -5.60 -9.49
C ASP A 54 -0.33 -4.88 -8.21
N LEU A 55 -0.16 -5.60 -7.09
CA LEU A 55 0.22 -5.04 -5.80
C LEU A 55 1.73 -4.81 -5.62
N ILE A 56 2.51 -4.84 -6.68
CA ILE A 56 3.97 -4.63 -6.62
C ILE A 56 4.28 -3.25 -6.00
N ILE A 57 5.14 -3.24 -4.98
CA ILE A 57 5.57 -2.02 -4.29
C ILE A 57 6.98 -1.68 -4.75
N LYS A 58 7.14 -0.52 -5.37
CA LYS A 58 8.45 0.05 -5.69
C LYS A 58 8.71 1.20 -4.71
N ALA A 59 9.46 0.90 -3.65
CA ALA A 59 9.87 1.89 -2.67
C ALA A 59 11.39 2.10 -2.78
N PRO A 60 11.87 3.28 -3.22
CA PRO A 60 13.30 3.56 -3.18
C PRO A 60 13.75 3.61 -1.72
N LYS A 61 14.94 3.09 -1.44
CA LYS A 61 15.56 3.29 -0.13
C LYS A 61 15.80 4.79 0.05
N THR A 62 15.50 5.32 1.23
CA THR A 62 15.91 6.69 1.56
C THR A 62 17.43 6.70 1.52
N ASP A 63 18.00 7.30 0.47
CA ASP A 63 19.43 7.51 0.35
C ASP A 63 19.81 8.48 1.48
N ASP A 64 20.62 8.02 2.42
CA ASP A 64 21.21 8.85 3.47
C ASP A 64 22.28 9.73 2.81
N ARG A 65 21.86 10.65 1.92
CA ARG A 65 22.67 11.80 1.52
C ARG A 65 22.56 12.86 2.59
N ASN A 66 22.96 12.50 3.81
CA ASN A 66 23.55 13.46 4.70
C ASN A 66 25.06 13.45 4.42
N ASP A 67 25.43 13.93 3.23
CA ASP A 67 26.79 14.38 2.94
C ASP A 67 26.96 15.71 3.69
N HIS A 68 27.70 15.67 4.79
CA HIS A 68 28.04 16.81 5.64
C HIS A 68 29.54 17.09 5.52
#